data_AF-A0A8T1F4C1-F1
#
_entry.id   AF-A0A8T1F4C1-F1
#
_cell.length_a   1.000
_cell.length_b   1.000
_cell.length_c   1.000
_cell.angle_alpha   90.00
_cell.angle_beta   90.00
_cell.angle_gamma   90.00
#
_symmetry.space_group_name_H-M   'P 1'
#
loop_
_entity.id
_entity.type
_entity.pdbx_description
1 polymer ?
#
loop_
_entity_poly.entity_id
_entity_poly.type
_entity_poly.pdbx_seq_one_letter_code
_entity_poly.pdbx_strand_id
1 'polypeptide(L)'
;MSYTTDPYDNTEAYWTAFNASNYTSLLELAKETQVLQTMATFGTATAECGFSLVNGTARDLPAEVEWNQLTSSHEGPCEVWCDDTRVFEDWNCALDYTSDPAKLPYDVSKCQGAFMLTSIWLALHALPWQVYTNCAPLTGDGSSSVDASAVGDESSTTSTTTTSASASTAVEASFTDDYTTSEDEYASTAATTIATTGAPATTTATPTVTSATTSDKCSVRRNRRNRRN
;
A
#
# COMPACT_ATOMS: atom_id res chain seq x y z
N MET A 1 19.80 6.78 3.78
CA MET A 1 18.79 5.72 3.91
C MET A 1 19.26 4.54 3.07
N SER A 2 19.16 3.32 3.58
CA SER A 2 19.33 2.09 2.79
C SER A 2 17.94 1.60 2.39
N TYR A 3 17.79 1.07 1.18
CA TYR A 3 16.53 0.50 0.66
C TYR A 3 16.68 -0.99 0.31
N THR A 4 17.61 -1.67 0.99
CA THR A 4 17.91 -3.10 0.80
C THR A 4 17.57 -3.91 2.06
N THR A 5 16.69 -3.36 2.89
CA THR A 5 16.20 -3.95 4.14
C THR A 5 14.81 -4.53 3.93
N ASP A 6 14.18 -5.02 4.98
CA ASP A 6 12.81 -5.53 4.91
C ASP A 6 11.79 -4.46 4.45
N PRO A 7 10.61 -4.85 3.94
CA PRO A 7 9.63 -3.92 3.39
C PRO A 7 9.15 -2.85 4.36
N TYR A 8 9.08 -3.15 5.67
CA TYR A 8 8.68 -2.19 6.69
C TYR A 8 9.72 -1.07 6.82
N ASP A 9 10.99 -1.43 7.03
CA ASP A 9 12.09 -0.48 7.13
C ASP A 9 12.23 0.39 5.88
N ASN A 10 12.03 -0.20 4.69
CA ASN A 10 12.03 0.54 3.43
C ASN A 10 10.88 1.56 3.35
N THR A 11 9.71 1.22 3.93
CA THR A 11 8.56 2.12 4.02
C THR A 11 8.82 3.30 4.95
N GLU A 12 9.46 3.08 6.11
CA GLU A 12 9.89 4.18 6.99
C GLU A 12 10.94 5.09 6.32
N ALA A 13 11.90 4.48 5.63
CA ALA A 13 12.91 5.20 4.87
C ALA A 13 12.29 6.06 3.75
N TYR A 14 11.32 5.52 3.02
CA TYR A 14 10.56 6.25 2.00
C TYR A 14 9.89 7.48 2.59
N TRP A 15 9.15 7.34 3.70
CA TRP A 15 8.44 8.48 4.28
C TRP A 15 9.38 9.55 4.80
N THR A 16 10.55 9.18 5.31
CA THR A 16 11.56 10.16 5.69
C THR A 16 12.05 10.97 4.47
N ALA A 17 12.28 10.32 3.33
CA ALA A 17 12.68 10.99 2.10
C ALA A 17 11.54 11.79 1.45
N PHE A 18 10.33 11.22 1.39
CA PHE A 18 9.14 11.83 0.82
C PHE A 18 8.76 13.11 1.56
N ASN A 19 8.77 13.10 2.89
CA ASN A 19 8.48 14.27 3.72
C ASN A 19 9.56 15.38 3.61
N ALA A 20 10.77 15.03 3.17
CA ALA A 20 11.83 15.99 2.87
C ALA A 20 11.82 16.47 1.40
N SER A 21 10.95 15.90 0.57
CA SER A 21 10.79 16.24 -0.85
C SER A 21 9.78 17.37 -1.05
N ASN A 22 9.51 17.73 -2.31
CA ASN A 22 8.46 18.68 -2.67
C ASN A 22 7.16 18.00 -3.12
N TYR A 23 7.12 16.66 -3.16
CA TYR A 23 5.94 15.92 -3.54
C TYR A 23 4.88 16.00 -2.44
N THR A 24 3.63 16.16 -2.85
CA THR A 24 2.47 16.26 -1.95
C THR A 24 1.62 15.00 -1.94
N SER A 25 1.81 14.13 -2.93
CA SER A 25 1.13 12.84 -3.04
C SER A 25 2.00 11.77 -3.69
N LEU A 26 1.64 10.52 -3.41
CA LEU A 26 2.21 9.37 -4.10
C LEU A 26 1.86 9.40 -5.60
N LEU A 27 0.63 9.78 -5.94
CA LEU A 27 0.20 9.91 -7.33
C LEU A 27 1.03 10.94 -8.11
N GLU A 28 1.35 12.09 -7.51
CA GLU A 28 2.24 13.11 -8.10
C GLU A 28 3.66 12.57 -8.29
N LEU A 29 4.25 11.96 -7.25
CA LEU A 29 5.57 11.34 -7.34
C LEU A 29 5.64 10.31 -8.48
N ALA A 30 4.65 9.42 -8.56
CA ALA A 30 4.59 8.41 -9.59
C ALA A 30 4.45 9.01 -10.99
N LYS A 31 3.55 10.01 -11.18
CA LYS A 31 3.37 10.69 -12.47
C LYS A 31 4.68 11.31 -12.99
N GLU A 32 5.53 11.83 -12.11
CA GLU A 32 6.79 12.45 -12.52
C GLU A 32 7.97 11.50 -12.69
N THR A 33 7.99 10.37 -11.97
CA THR A 33 9.20 9.54 -11.84
C THR A 33 9.07 8.12 -12.35
N GLN A 34 7.85 7.62 -12.57
CA GLN A 34 7.64 6.22 -12.97
C GLN A 34 8.25 5.92 -14.35
N VAL A 35 8.75 4.69 -14.49
CA VAL A 35 9.14 4.13 -15.79
C VAL A 35 8.06 3.13 -16.20
N LEU A 36 7.42 3.38 -17.33
CA LEU A 36 6.30 2.56 -17.81
C LEU A 36 6.78 1.18 -18.24
N GLN A 37 6.14 0.16 -17.69
CA GLN A 37 6.44 -1.24 -18.00
C GLN A 37 5.66 -1.72 -19.23
N THR A 38 6.26 -2.63 -19.99
CA THR A 38 5.59 -3.32 -21.10
C THR A 38 5.56 -4.81 -20.83
N MET A 39 4.37 -5.40 -20.85
CA MET A 39 4.15 -6.83 -20.66
C MET A 39 3.56 -7.43 -21.94
N ALA A 40 4.00 -8.62 -22.33
CA ALA A 40 3.54 -9.27 -23.56
C ALA A 40 2.01 -9.45 -23.61
N THR A 41 1.36 -9.69 -22.47
CA THR A 41 -0.08 -9.93 -22.37
C THR A 41 -0.91 -8.65 -22.29
N PHE A 42 -0.36 -7.56 -21.75
CA PHE A 42 -1.11 -6.33 -21.42
C PHE A 42 -0.67 -5.11 -22.22
N GLY A 43 0.38 -5.22 -23.05
CA GLY A 43 0.96 -4.10 -23.76
C GLY A 43 1.78 -3.20 -22.85
N THR A 44 1.84 -1.91 -23.16
CA THR A 44 2.56 -0.91 -22.36
C THR A 44 1.61 -0.23 -21.38
N ALA A 45 2.00 -0.16 -20.12
CA ALA A 45 1.26 0.59 -19.10
C ALA A 45 1.18 2.08 -19.45
N THR A 46 0.14 2.74 -18.99
CA THR A 46 -0.03 4.19 -19.10
C THR A 46 0.31 4.87 -17.78
N ALA A 47 0.79 6.11 -17.85
CA ALA A 47 1.07 6.89 -16.64
C ALA A 47 -0.20 7.22 -15.83
N GLU A 48 -1.35 7.26 -16.50
CA GLU A 48 -2.65 7.62 -15.91
C GLU A 48 -3.31 6.43 -15.20
N CYS A 49 -3.26 5.23 -15.79
CA CYS A 49 -4.10 4.11 -15.37
C CYS A 49 -3.35 2.77 -15.29
N GLY A 50 -2.01 2.77 -15.37
CA GLY A 50 -1.23 1.54 -15.43
C GLY A 50 -1.68 0.65 -16.58
N PHE A 51 -1.96 -0.62 -16.28
CA PHE A 51 -2.50 -1.59 -17.26
C PHE A 51 -4.04 -1.59 -17.34
N SER A 52 -4.74 -0.78 -16.53
CA SER A 52 -6.18 -0.62 -16.60
C SER A 52 -6.60 0.29 -17.76
N LEU A 53 -7.89 0.31 -18.10
CA LEU A 53 -8.42 1.03 -19.26
C LEU A 53 -9.12 2.33 -18.82
N VAL A 54 -8.57 3.48 -19.25
CA VAL A 54 -9.21 4.80 -19.07
C VAL A 54 -10.56 4.91 -19.78
N ASN A 55 -10.77 4.13 -20.84
CA ASN A 55 -12.00 4.06 -21.62
C ASN A 55 -12.72 2.72 -21.44
N GLY A 56 -12.52 2.06 -20.30
CA GLY A 56 -13.27 0.87 -19.92
C GLY A 56 -14.76 1.14 -19.70
N THR A 57 -15.52 0.07 -19.46
CA THR A 57 -16.94 0.19 -19.09
C THR A 57 -17.09 0.90 -17.75
N ALA A 58 -17.80 2.05 -17.75
CA ALA A 58 -18.08 2.81 -16.55
C ALA A 58 -18.86 1.99 -15.50
N ARG A 59 -18.54 2.21 -14.22
CA ARG A 59 -19.14 1.51 -13.08
C ARG A 59 -19.62 2.51 -12.02
N ASP A 60 -20.60 2.09 -11.23
CA ASP A 60 -21.01 2.88 -10.06
C ASP A 60 -19.89 2.90 -9.01
N LEU A 61 -19.92 3.90 -8.13
CA LEU A 61 -18.98 3.97 -7.02
C LEU A 61 -19.06 2.70 -6.16
N PRO A 62 -17.94 2.01 -5.92
CA PRO A 62 -17.92 0.88 -4.99
C PRO A 62 -18.10 1.35 -3.55
N ALA A 63 -18.29 0.40 -2.62
CA ALA A 63 -18.29 0.74 -1.19
C ALA A 63 -16.87 0.90 -0.63
N GLU A 64 -15.92 0.11 -1.15
CA GLU A 64 -14.51 0.06 -0.79
C GLU A 64 -13.68 -0.18 -2.06
N VAL A 65 -12.42 0.22 -2.06
CA VAL A 65 -11.47 -0.19 -3.11
C VAL A 65 -10.84 -1.51 -2.70
N GLU A 66 -10.85 -2.49 -3.61
CA GLU A 66 -10.32 -3.82 -3.34
C GLU A 66 -9.02 -4.08 -4.12
N TRP A 67 -7.98 -4.52 -3.41
CA TRP A 67 -6.72 -4.97 -3.99
C TRP A 67 -6.50 -6.45 -3.71
N ASN A 68 -6.31 -7.24 -4.76
CA ASN A 68 -5.81 -8.61 -4.61
C ASN A 68 -4.29 -8.60 -4.42
N GLN A 69 -3.77 -9.51 -3.59
CA GLN A 69 -2.31 -9.68 -3.38
C GLN A 69 -1.58 -8.47 -2.79
N LEU A 70 -2.31 -7.57 -2.12
CA LEU A 70 -1.74 -6.52 -1.29
C LEU A 70 -1.28 -7.17 0.02
N THR A 71 -0.04 -7.66 0.05
CA THR A 71 0.50 -8.53 1.11
C THR A 71 1.72 -7.92 1.78
N SER A 72 2.06 -8.41 2.98
CA SER A 72 3.20 -7.92 3.78
C SER A 72 4.57 -8.11 3.12
N SER A 73 4.68 -8.83 2.01
CA SER A 73 5.92 -8.88 1.22
C SER A 73 6.10 -7.66 0.32
N HIS A 74 5.06 -6.82 0.16
CA HIS A 74 5.02 -5.66 -0.75
C HIS A 74 4.61 -4.38 0.01
N GLU A 75 5.05 -4.23 1.25
CA GLU A 75 4.71 -3.05 2.07
C GLU A 75 5.06 -1.72 1.41
N GLY A 76 4.25 -0.72 1.74
CA GLY A 76 4.41 0.66 1.30
C GLY A 76 3.09 1.43 1.19
N PRO A 77 3.17 2.73 0.90
CA PRO A 77 2.04 3.64 0.96
C PRO A 77 1.06 3.41 -0.17
N CYS A 78 -0.20 3.78 0.05
CA CYS A 78 -1.20 3.80 -1.00
C CYS A 78 -2.18 4.98 -0.85
N GLU A 79 -2.80 5.34 -1.97
CA GLU A 79 -3.80 6.40 -2.05
C GLU A 79 -5.00 5.95 -2.90
N VAL A 80 -6.17 6.53 -2.64
CA VAL A 80 -7.34 6.48 -3.54
C VAL A 80 -7.76 7.90 -3.89
N TRP A 81 -8.11 8.08 -5.17
CA TRP A 81 -8.43 9.34 -5.79
C TRP A 81 -9.74 9.23 -6.57
N CYS A 82 -10.54 10.28 -6.51
CA CYS A 82 -11.67 10.49 -7.40
C CYS A 82 -11.37 11.75 -8.21
N ASP A 83 -11.11 11.58 -9.50
CA ASP A 83 -10.49 12.58 -10.37
C ASP A 83 -9.26 13.22 -9.70
N ASP A 84 -9.27 14.53 -9.46
CA ASP A 84 -8.18 15.28 -8.84
C ASP A 84 -8.27 15.35 -7.29
N THR A 85 -9.21 14.64 -6.68
CA THR A 85 -9.45 14.68 -5.22
C THR A 85 -8.95 13.41 -4.55
N ARG A 86 -7.96 13.53 -3.65
CA ARG A 86 -7.55 12.41 -2.77
C ARG A 86 -8.64 12.14 -1.75
N VAL A 87 -9.15 10.92 -1.73
CA VAL A 87 -10.26 10.47 -0.88
C VAL A 87 -9.85 9.41 0.14
N PHE A 88 -8.62 8.92 0.03
CA PHE A 88 -7.97 8.04 1.00
C PHE A 88 -6.45 8.15 0.85
N GLU A 89 -5.74 8.02 1.97
CA GLU A 89 -4.31 7.78 2.02
C GLU A 89 -3.99 6.93 3.23
N ASP A 90 -2.99 6.07 3.09
CA ASP A 90 -2.43 5.33 4.20
C ASP A 90 -0.92 5.13 3.99
N TRP A 91 -0.19 5.14 5.10
CA TRP A 91 1.26 5.14 5.08
C TRP A 91 1.85 3.77 4.71
N ASN A 92 1.14 2.67 5.00
CA ASN A 92 1.52 1.30 4.71
C ASN A 92 0.29 0.38 4.61
N CYS A 93 -0.29 0.30 3.41
CA CYS A 93 -1.57 -0.37 3.22
C CYS A 93 -1.49 -1.88 3.43
N ALA A 94 -0.34 -2.49 3.18
CA ALA A 94 -0.17 -3.94 3.36
C ALA A 94 -0.10 -4.36 4.82
N LEU A 95 0.31 -3.42 5.68
CA LEU A 95 0.31 -3.62 7.12
C LEU A 95 -1.10 -3.42 7.70
N ASP A 96 -1.81 -2.39 7.26
CA ASP A 96 -3.07 -1.96 7.87
C ASP A 96 -4.32 -2.67 7.28
N TYR A 97 -4.25 -3.17 6.04
CA TYR A 97 -5.36 -3.83 5.33
C TYR A 97 -5.01 -5.26 4.92
N THR A 98 -5.08 -6.18 5.87
CA THR A 98 -4.56 -7.56 5.75
C THR A 98 -5.54 -8.61 5.19
N SER A 99 -6.76 -8.20 4.80
CA SER A 99 -7.71 -9.12 4.14
C SER A 99 -7.27 -9.46 2.72
N ASP A 100 -7.78 -10.55 2.14
CA ASP A 100 -7.60 -10.88 0.71
C ASP A 100 -8.98 -11.12 0.07
N PRO A 101 -9.46 -10.21 -0.81
CA PRO A 101 -8.81 -8.94 -1.18
C PRO A 101 -8.69 -7.96 0.00
N ALA A 102 -7.67 -7.11 -0.05
CA ALA A 102 -7.50 -5.98 0.88
C ALA A 102 -8.60 -4.95 0.60
N LYS A 103 -9.21 -4.42 1.66
CA LYS A 103 -10.37 -3.53 1.57
C LYS A 103 -10.02 -2.14 2.06
N LEU A 104 -9.76 -1.23 1.13
CA LEU A 104 -9.42 0.15 1.43
C LEU A 104 -10.70 1.00 1.56
N PRO A 105 -10.96 1.62 2.72
CA PRO A 105 -12.03 2.59 2.85
C PRO A 105 -11.67 3.85 2.07
N TYR A 106 -12.67 4.64 1.70
CA TYR A 106 -12.44 5.98 1.16
C TYR A 106 -13.65 6.87 1.41
N ASP A 107 -13.47 8.18 1.28
CA ASP A 107 -14.56 9.13 1.41
C ASP A 107 -15.41 9.16 0.13
N VAL A 108 -16.36 8.22 0.03
CA VAL A 108 -17.31 8.10 -1.10
C VAL A 108 -18.05 9.43 -1.36
N SER A 109 -18.30 10.23 -0.32
CA SER A 109 -19.03 11.49 -0.46
C SER A 109 -18.27 12.52 -1.30
N LYS A 110 -16.93 12.48 -1.26
CA LYS A 110 -16.05 13.32 -2.08
C LYS A 110 -15.94 12.86 -3.54
N CYS A 111 -16.46 11.68 -3.86
CA CYS A 111 -16.44 11.11 -5.21
C CYS A 111 -17.74 11.34 -6.00
N GLN A 112 -18.71 12.06 -5.43
CA GLN A 112 -19.97 12.32 -6.13
C GLN A 112 -19.71 13.16 -7.39
N GLY A 113 -20.17 12.64 -8.53
CA GLY A 113 -19.98 13.26 -9.84
C GLY A 113 -18.59 13.06 -10.46
N ALA A 114 -17.71 12.29 -9.81
CA ALA A 114 -16.41 11.98 -10.38
C ALA A 114 -16.52 11.06 -11.60
N PHE A 115 -15.55 11.15 -12.52
CA PHE A 115 -15.50 10.34 -13.75
C PHE A 115 -14.51 9.19 -13.67
N MET A 116 -13.53 9.28 -12.78
CA MET A 116 -12.50 8.27 -12.62
C MET A 116 -12.24 8.00 -11.13
N LEU A 117 -12.24 6.73 -10.75
CA LEU A 117 -11.66 6.26 -9.50
C LEU A 117 -10.26 5.74 -9.79
N THR A 118 -9.23 6.28 -9.14
CA THR A 118 -7.85 5.85 -9.28
C THR A 118 -7.32 5.38 -7.93
N SER A 119 -6.65 4.24 -7.90
CA SER A 119 -5.91 3.79 -6.73
C SER A 119 -4.47 3.52 -7.10
N ILE A 120 -3.56 3.98 -6.24
CA ILE A 120 -2.13 3.81 -6.41
C ILE A 120 -1.52 3.21 -5.15
N TRP A 121 -0.63 2.24 -5.33
CA TRP A 121 0.14 1.59 -4.29
C TRP A 121 1.61 1.50 -4.71
N LEU A 122 2.51 1.86 -3.80
CA LEU A 122 3.96 1.76 -4.00
C LEU A 122 4.51 0.64 -3.13
N ALA A 123 4.98 -0.44 -3.76
CA ALA A 123 5.64 -1.52 -3.05
C ALA A 123 7.15 -1.28 -2.97
N LEU A 124 7.67 -1.28 -1.74
CA LEU A 124 9.03 -0.84 -1.40
C LEU A 124 9.97 -1.99 -1.02
N HIS A 125 9.59 -3.23 -1.29
CA HIS A 125 10.33 -4.43 -0.88
C HIS A 125 11.68 -4.61 -1.60
N ALA A 126 11.86 -4.04 -2.79
CA ALA A 126 13.07 -4.14 -3.58
C ALA A 126 13.29 -2.92 -4.49
N LEU A 127 14.49 -2.82 -5.06
CA LEU A 127 14.82 -1.84 -6.09
C LEU A 127 14.86 -2.52 -7.48
N PRO A 128 14.36 -1.86 -8.54
CA PRO A 128 13.56 -0.64 -8.50
C PRO A 128 12.23 -0.85 -7.77
N TRP A 129 11.70 0.20 -7.14
CA TRP A 129 10.38 0.14 -6.50
C TRP A 129 9.29 -0.17 -7.53
N GLN A 130 8.23 -0.82 -7.08
CA GLN A 130 7.12 -1.19 -7.94
C GLN A 130 5.94 -0.26 -7.69
N VAL A 131 5.50 0.41 -8.76
CA VAL A 131 4.35 1.32 -8.74
C VAL A 131 3.16 0.60 -9.36
N TYR A 132 2.09 0.46 -8.59
CA TYR A 132 0.83 -0.11 -9.04
C TYR A 132 -0.23 0.99 -9.08
N THR A 133 -0.54 1.47 -10.28
CA THR A 133 -1.64 2.42 -10.51
C THR A 133 -2.73 1.71 -11.29
N ASN A 134 -3.96 1.76 -10.79
CA ASN A 134 -5.15 1.26 -11.49
C ASN A 134 -6.24 2.33 -11.46
N CYS A 135 -7.01 2.42 -12.53
CA CYS A 135 -8.15 3.32 -12.61
C CYS A 135 -9.40 2.62 -13.16
N ALA A 136 -10.57 3.12 -12.78
CA ALA A 136 -11.86 2.63 -13.21
C ALA A 136 -12.76 3.82 -13.58
N PRO A 137 -13.26 3.89 -14.82
CA PRO A 137 -14.25 4.90 -15.21
C PRO A 137 -15.53 4.75 -14.39
N LEU A 138 -16.12 5.87 -14.00
CA LEU A 138 -17.31 5.92 -13.16
C LEU A 138 -18.55 6.35 -13.95
N THR A 139 -19.72 5.86 -13.53
CA THR A 139 -21.03 6.31 -14.03
C THR A 139 -21.37 7.71 -13.48
N GLY A 140 -20.48 8.69 -13.70
CA GLY A 140 -20.69 10.10 -13.37
C GLY A 140 -21.36 10.87 -14.51
N ASP A 141 -21.89 12.04 -14.22
CA ASP A 141 -22.61 13.00 -15.07
C ASP A 141 -21.81 13.62 -16.23
N GLY A 142 -20.67 13.03 -16.57
CA GLY A 142 -19.72 13.43 -17.61
C GLY A 142 -19.01 12.24 -18.25
N SER A 143 -19.48 11.01 -17.98
CA SER A 143 -19.25 9.89 -18.89
C SER A 143 -20.01 10.19 -20.18
N SER A 144 -19.41 11.00 -21.04
CA SER A 144 -19.79 11.04 -22.44
C SER A 144 -19.49 9.64 -22.96
N SER A 145 -20.54 8.81 -22.99
CA SER A 145 -20.63 7.63 -23.83
C SER A 145 -20.04 8.01 -25.18
N VAL A 146 -18.81 7.55 -25.46
CA VAL A 146 -18.38 7.45 -26.86
C VAL A 146 -19.18 6.27 -27.41
N ASP A 147 -20.40 6.60 -27.85
CA ASP A 147 -21.25 5.70 -28.58
C ASP A 147 -20.45 5.19 -29.78
N ALA A 148 -20.09 3.91 -29.73
CA ALA A 148 -19.49 3.21 -30.83
C ALA A 148 -20.56 2.95 -31.90
N SER A 149 -20.98 3.98 -32.63
CA SER A 149 -21.77 3.87 -33.87
C SER A 149 -21.85 5.21 -34.61
N ALA A 150 -20.89 5.46 -35.50
CA ALA A 150 -21.12 6.19 -36.76
C ALA A 150 -19.88 6.07 -37.66
N VAL A 151 -19.83 4.99 -38.46
CA VAL A 151 -19.12 5.02 -39.74
C VAL A 151 -20.01 5.78 -40.72
N GLY A 152 -19.68 7.05 -40.94
CA GLY A 152 -20.35 7.93 -41.89
C GLY A 152 -19.30 8.86 -42.50
N ASP A 153 -18.89 8.49 -43.70
CA ASP A 153 -18.02 9.22 -44.62
C ASP A 153 -18.54 10.66 -44.84
N GLU A 154 -17.64 11.66 -44.79
CA GLU A 154 -17.45 12.70 -45.84
C GLU A 154 -16.81 14.00 -45.28
N SER A 155 -15.56 14.21 -45.71
CA SER A 155 -14.94 15.44 -46.24
C SER A 155 -14.94 16.81 -45.52
N SER A 156 -13.71 17.36 -45.45
CA SER A 156 -13.31 18.78 -45.44
C SER A 156 -13.41 19.50 -44.08
N THR A 157 -12.42 20.23 -43.54
CA THR A 157 -11.33 21.00 -44.15
C THR A 157 -10.22 21.24 -43.12
N THR A 158 -8.98 21.28 -43.62
CA THR A 158 -7.72 21.75 -43.04
C THR A 158 -7.80 22.84 -41.97
N SER A 159 -7.05 22.66 -40.88
CA SER A 159 -6.33 23.74 -40.19
C SER A 159 -5.07 23.18 -39.53
N THR A 160 -3.95 23.46 -40.18
CA THR A 160 -2.58 23.21 -39.70
C THR A 160 -2.28 24.08 -38.48
N THR A 161 -1.85 23.47 -37.38
CA THR A 161 -1.14 24.16 -36.31
C THR A 161 0.13 23.37 -36.00
N THR A 162 1.25 23.89 -36.48
CA THR A 162 2.60 23.42 -36.18
C THR A 162 2.95 23.79 -34.75
N THR A 163 3.18 22.78 -33.89
CA THR A 163 3.88 22.97 -32.62
C THR A 163 5.02 21.97 -32.56
N SER A 164 6.24 22.50 -32.43
CA SER A 164 7.51 21.79 -32.48
C SER A 164 7.64 20.71 -31.40
N ALA A 165 7.98 19.51 -31.83
CA ALA A 165 8.43 18.43 -30.96
C ALA A 165 9.86 18.71 -30.47
N SER A 166 10.03 18.79 -29.14
CA SER A 166 11.36 18.59 -28.53
C SER A 166 11.57 17.10 -28.31
N ALA A 167 12.60 16.58 -28.96
CA ALA A 167 13.08 15.23 -28.76
C ALA A 167 13.73 15.14 -27.37
N SER A 168 13.16 14.32 -26.48
CA SER A 168 13.83 13.87 -25.27
C SER A 168 14.36 12.46 -25.50
N THR A 169 15.63 12.28 -25.20
CA THR A 169 16.41 11.06 -25.45
C THR A 169 16.01 10.00 -24.41
N ALA A 170 15.33 8.95 -24.83
CA ALA A 170 15.03 7.80 -23.99
C ALA A 170 16.32 6.99 -23.78
N VAL A 171 16.71 6.80 -22.51
CA VAL A 171 17.77 5.87 -22.12
C VAL A 171 17.09 4.51 -21.88
N GLU A 172 17.40 3.55 -22.73
CA GLU A 172 16.91 2.19 -22.67
C GLU A 172 17.54 1.49 -21.45
N ALA A 173 16.79 1.38 -20.36
CA ALA A 173 17.13 0.48 -19.26
C ALA A 173 16.49 -0.88 -19.56
N SER A 174 17.30 -1.80 -20.09
CA SER A 174 16.94 -3.21 -20.19
C SER A 174 16.93 -3.82 -18.79
N PHE A 175 15.76 -4.25 -18.33
CA PHE A 175 15.62 -5.05 -17.12
C PHE A 175 15.35 -6.50 -17.52
N THR A 176 16.26 -7.39 -17.14
CA THR A 176 16.03 -8.83 -17.17
C THR A 176 15.20 -9.19 -15.93
N ASP A 177 14.01 -9.75 -16.15
CA ASP A 177 13.26 -10.49 -15.13
C ASP A 177 14.13 -11.62 -14.58
N ASP A 178 14.82 -11.38 -13.46
CA ASP A 178 15.36 -12.44 -12.61
C ASP A 178 14.31 -12.75 -11.54
N TYR A 179 13.24 -13.42 -11.97
CA TYR A 179 12.37 -14.16 -11.05
C TYR A 179 13.14 -15.40 -10.59
N THR A 180 14.06 -15.21 -9.64
CA THR A 180 14.54 -16.32 -8.82
C THR A 180 13.50 -16.59 -7.73
N THR A 181 12.60 -17.51 -8.03
CA THR A 181 11.80 -18.19 -7.02
C THR A 181 12.77 -18.85 -6.05
N SER A 182 12.98 -18.24 -4.89
CA SER A 182 13.67 -18.90 -3.78
C SER A 182 12.71 -19.94 -3.20
N GLU A 183 12.75 -21.15 -3.76
CA GLU A 183 12.19 -22.34 -3.13
C GLU A 183 13.07 -22.65 -1.91
N ASP A 184 12.71 -22.13 -0.75
CA ASP A 184 13.22 -22.64 0.52
C ASP A 184 12.66 -24.05 0.74
N GLU A 185 13.41 -25.06 0.27
CA GLU A 185 13.27 -26.44 0.71
C GLU A 185 13.55 -26.52 2.22
N TYR A 186 12.48 -26.53 3.03
CA TYR A 186 12.56 -27.09 4.37
C TYR A 186 12.49 -28.62 4.26
N ALA A 187 13.65 -29.24 4.01
CA ALA A 187 13.82 -30.68 4.11
C ALA A 187 13.70 -31.12 5.58
N SER A 188 12.49 -31.53 5.96
CA SER A 188 12.20 -32.28 7.17
C SER A 188 12.97 -33.61 7.17
N THR A 189 13.98 -33.73 8.04
CA THR A 189 14.55 -35.03 8.39
C THR A 189 14.41 -35.27 9.90
N ALA A 190 13.34 -35.96 10.28
CA ALA A 190 13.20 -36.58 11.58
C ALA A 190 13.62 -38.06 11.47
N ALA A 191 14.66 -38.47 12.24
CA ALA A 191 14.69 -39.75 12.96
C ALA A 191 16.00 -39.92 13.78
N THR A 192 15.83 -39.85 15.10
CA THR A 192 16.28 -40.80 16.14
C THR A 192 17.74 -41.28 16.18
N THR A 193 18.45 -40.92 17.26
CA THR A 193 19.23 -41.88 18.08
C THR A 193 19.15 -41.52 19.57
N ILE A 194 19.03 -42.56 20.39
CA ILE A 194 18.88 -42.56 21.85
C ILE A 194 20.28 -42.46 22.49
N ALA A 195 20.43 -41.64 23.53
CA ALA A 195 21.47 -41.83 24.55
C ALA A 195 21.03 -41.29 25.91
N THR A 196 20.84 -42.23 26.84
CA THR A 196 20.56 -42.07 28.26
C THR A 196 21.80 -41.61 29.01
N THR A 197 21.76 -40.54 29.80
CA THR A 197 22.66 -40.39 30.96
C THR A 197 22.22 -39.34 31.98
N GLY A 198 21.99 -39.80 33.22
CA GLY A 198 22.44 -39.14 34.46
C GLY A 198 21.70 -37.90 34.98
N ALA A 199 20.75 -38.11 35.89
CA ALA A 199 20.26 -37.09 36.82
C ALA A 199 21.36 -36.66 37.83
N PRO A 200 21.26 -35.44 38.38
CA PRO A 200 21.43 -35.31 39.83
C PRO A 200 20.28 -34.56 40.50
N ALA A 201 20.13 -34.92 41.78
CA ALA A 201 18.98 -34.71 42.63
C ALA A 201 18.69 -33.24 43.00
N THR A 202 17.39 -32.97 43.09
CA THR A 202 16.76 -31.80 43.70
C THR A 202 17.01 -31.79 45.22
N THR A 203 17.49 -30.68 45.77
CA THR A 203 17.43 -30.42 47.23
C THR A 203 16.49 -29.25 47.48
N THR A 204 15.35 -29.59 48.08
CA THR A 204 14.34 -28.66 48.58
C THR A 204 14.75 -28.19 49.97
N ALA A 205 14.98 -26.88 50.13
CA ALA A 205 15.13 -26.26 51.45
C ALA A 205 13.84 -25.53 51.83
N THR A 206 13.24 -25.96 52.94
CA THR A 206 12.05 -25.40 53.59
C THR A 206 12.34 -24.02 54.20
N PRO A 207 11.48 -23.01 54.06
CA PRO A 207 11.57 -21.80 54.86
C PRO A 207 10.87 -21.96 56.21
N THR A 208 11.63 -21.71 57.28
CA THR A 208 11.15 -21.65 58.67
C THR A 208 10.38 -20.35 58.90
N VAL A 209 9.15 -20.48 59.38
CA VAL A 209 8.33 -19.38 59.89
C VAL A 209 8.79 -19.03 61.31
N THR A 210 9.05 -17.76 61.59
CA THR A 210 9.14 -17.24 62.96
C THR A 210 8.34 -15.94 63.04
N SER A 211 7.28 -15.98 63.83
CA SER A 211 6.46 -14.84 64.19
C SER A 211 7.10 -14.09 65.36
N ALA A 212 7.21 -12.76 65.25
CA ALA A 212 7.27 -11.86 66.39
C ALA A 212 6.60 -10.52 66.04
N THR A 213 5.71 -10.11 66.93
CA THR A 213 4.77 -8.99 66.86
C THR A 213 5.38 -7.70 67.38
N THR A 214 5.11 -6.55 66.73
CA THR A 214 4.85 -5.21 67.33
C THR A 214 4.40 -4.25 66.21
N SER A 215 3.12 -3.87 66.13
CA SER A 215 2.54 -2.60 66.62
C SER A 215 3.20 -1.33 66.04
N ASP A 216 2.55 -0.66 65.08
CA ASP A 216 1.87 0.63 65.32
C ASP A 216 1.33 1.32 64.03
N LYS A 217 0.01 1.59 64.07
CA LYS A 217 -0.77 2.76 63.59
C LYS A 217 -0.77 3.21 62.10
N CYS A 218 -1.96 3.00 61.53
CA CYS A 218 -2.60 3.73 60.43
C CYS A 218 -2.55 5.27 60.52
N SER A 219 -2.52 5.94 59.37
CA SER A 219 -3.25 7.20 59.13
C SER A 219 -3.50 7.43 57.63
N VAL A 220 -4.66 6.96 57.16
CA VAL A 220 -5.28 7.38 55.89
C VAL A 220 -5.96 8.73 56.11
N ARG A 221 -5.59 9.77 55.35
CA ARG A 221 -6.35 11.04 55.31
C ARG A 221 -7.18 11.12 54.02
N ARG A 222 -8.42 10.64 54.09
CA ARG A 222 -9.52 11.12 53.24
C ARG A 222 -10.13 12.32 53.95
N ASN A 223 -10.27 13.46 53.27
CA ASN A 223 -11.11 14.55 53.77
C ASN A 223 -12.14 14.93 52.71
N ARG A 224 -13.36 14.46 52.94
CA ARG A 224 -14.60 14.91 52.28
C ARG A 224 -15.42 15.58 53.36
N ARG A 225 -15.65 16.89 53.27
CA ARG A 225 -16.71 17.58 54.04
C ARG A 225 -17.45 18.56 53.13
N ASN A 226 -18.69 18.18 52.83
CA ASN A 226 -19.79 19.09 52.51
C ASN A 226 -20.13 19.96 53.74
N ARG A 227 -20.54 21.22 53.51
CA ARG A 227 -21.87 21.75 53.92
C ARG A 227 -22.01 23.25 53.61
N ARG A 228 -23.14 23.58 52.95
CA ARG A 228 -24.14 24.67 53.15
C ARG A 228 -23.59 26.10 53.27
N ASN A 229 -24.12 27.12 52.61
CA ASN A 229 -25.51 27.46 52.29
C ASN A 229 -25.51 28.47 51.12
#